data_AF-A0A317MZ93-F1
#
_entry.id   AF-A0A317MZ93-F1
#
_cell.length_a   1.000
_cell.length_b   1.000
_cell.length_c   1.000
_cell.angle_alpha   90.00
_cell.angle_beta   90.00
_cell.angle_gamma   90.00
#
_symmetry.space_group_name_H-M   'P 1'
#
loop_
_entity.id
_entity.type
_entity.pdbx_description
1 polymer ?
#
loop_
_entity_poly.entity_id
_entity_poly.type
_entity_poly.pdbx_seq_one_letter_code
_entity_poly.pdbx_strand_id
1 'polypeptide(L)'
;MKRLLPLALLPLLALVACERATETRDRDGRTPLIRAAESGDNALVRSLLSERANVNAVDHCAWSPLMKAALQGHVDTVRTLLAHGASVETRDNAGYSALMVAAGNGHAAVVDLLIEHGALVDASEPINGQTALQWAAQRGFTEVVARLLAAGADPSRTDRHGRDAAQYARDAGQMQLADDLQARRQALTH
;
A
#
# COMPACT_ATOMS: atom_id res chain seq x y z
N MET A 1 -8.82 22.69 49.18
CA MET A 1 -7.74 23.38 48.44
C MET A 1 -7.88 23.07 46.95
N LYS A 2 -8.59 23.92 46.19
CA LYS A 2 -8.71 23.76 44.73
C LYS A 2 -7.38 24.23 44.12
N ARG A 3 -6.53 23.30 43.69
CA ARG A 3 -5.35 23.63 42.87
C ARG A 3 -5.87 24.14 41.52
N LEU A 4 -5.96 25.46 41.37
CA LEU A 4 -6.23 26.11 40.10
C LEU A 4 -4.99 25.87 39.23
N LEU A 5 -5.09 24.98 38.24
CA LEU A 5 -4.02 24.84 37.24
C LEU A 5 -3.88 26.20 36.52
N PRO A 6 -2.66 26.74 36.36
CA PRO A 6 -2.47 28.05 35.76
C PRO A 6 -3.03 28.08 34.33
N LEU A 7 -3.72 29.17 33.98
CA LEU A 7 -4.44 29.37 32.71
C LEU A 7 -3.54 29.11 31.47
N ALA A 8 -2.22 29.26 31.62
CA ALA A 8 -1.22 29.00 30.59
C ALA A 8 -0.98 27.51 30.26
N LEU A 9 -1.40 26.56 31.10
CA LEU A 9 -1.26 25.11 30.88
C LEU A 9 -2.46 24.48 30.17
N LEU A 10 -3.60 25.17 30.09
CA LEU A 10 -4.80 24.67 29.42
C LEU A 10 -4.61 24.34 27.93
N PRO A 11 -3.98 25.20 27.09
CA PRO A 11 -3.73 24.85 25.69
C PRO A 11 -2.75 23.68 25.56
N LEU A 12 -1.78 23.54 26.46
CA LEU A 12 -0.84 22.41 26.47
C LEU A 12 -1.54 21.10 26.85
N LEU A 13 -2.44 21.13 27.84
CA LEU A 13 -3.24 19.97 28.25
C LEU A 13 -4.27 19.58 27.18
N ALA A 14 -4.91 20.55 26.52
CA ALA A 14 -5.82 20.31 25.41
C ALA A 14 -5.09 19.72 24.19
N LEU A 15 -3.89 20.23 23.88
CA LEU A 15 -3.04 19.69 22.82
C LEU A 15 -2.62 18.24 23.11
N VAL A 16 -2.16 17.95 24.33
CA VAL A 16 -1.78 16.60 24.76
C VAL A 16 -2.98 15.64 24.80
N ALA A 17 -4.18 16.14 25.10
CA ALA A 17 -5.40 15.32 25.05
C ALA A 17 -5.81 14.98 23.60
N CYS A 18 -5.64 15.92 22.67
CA CYS A 18 -5.92 15.73 21.24
C CYS A 18 -4.91 14.75 20.60
N GLU A 19 -3.60 14.93 20.89
CA GLU A 19 -2.54 14.00 20.46
C GLU A 19 -2.76 12.56 20.97
N ARG A 20 -3.35 12.40 22.16
CA ARG A 20 -3.67 11.06 22.69
C ARG A 20 -4.87 10.40 22.01
N ALA A 21 -5.80 11.18 21.46
CA ALA A 21 -7.00 10.66 20.81
C ALA A 21 -6.75 10.17 19.39
N THR A 22 -5.88 10.86 18.63
CA THR A 22 -5.53 10.48 17.26
C THR A 22 -4.72 9.18 17.16
N GLU A 23 -4.12 8.74 18.27
CA GLU A 23 -3.28 7.53 18.33
C GLU A 23 -3.90 6.39 19.17
N THR A 24 -5.17 6.48 19.57
CA THR A 24 -5.82 5.38 20.30
C THR A 24 -5.90 4.14 19.45
N ARG A 25 -5.45 3.01 19.99
CA ARG A 25 -5.46 1.73 19.28
C ARG A 25 -6.62 0.87 19.73
N ASP A 26 -7.28 0.23 18.77
CA ASP A 26 -8.26 -0.80 19.05
C ASP A 26 -7.60 -2.17 19.36
N ARG A 27 -8.40 -3.24 19.47
CA ARG A 27 -7.93 -4.59 19.79
C ARG A 27 -6.99 -5.17 18.72
N ASP A 28 -7.10 -4.71 17.49
CA ASP A 28 -6.25 -5.14 16.37
C ASP A 28 -5.00 -4.24 16.24
N GLY A 29 -4.85 -3.27 17.14
CA GLY A 29 -3.77 -2.30 17.11
C GLY A 29 -4.00 -1.16 16.12
N ARG A 30 -5.18 -1.04 15.51
CA ARG A 30 -5.46 -0.03 14.49
C ARG A 30 -5.71 1.33 15.13
N THR A 31 -5.07 2.36 14.60
CA THR A 31 -5.35 3.76 14.94
C THR A 31 -6.61 4.24 14.20
N PRO A 32 -7.23 5.36 14.60
CA PRO A 32 -8.34 5.97 13.87
C PRO A 32 -7.97 6.27 12.42
N LEU A 33 -6.72 6.65 12.15
CA LEU A 33 -6.24 6.90 10.79
C LEU A 33 -6.21 5.63 9.95
N ILE A 34 -5.82 4.47 10.51
CA ILE A 34 -5.87 3.18 9.81
C ILE A 34 -7.31 2.83 9.45
N ARG A 35 -8.25 3.01 10.38
CA ARG A 35 -9.69 2.74 10.15
C ARG A 35 -10.29 3.68 9.10
N ALA A 36 -9.96 4.97 9.14
CA ALA A 36 -10.40 5.96 8.16
C ALA A 36 -9.82 5.68 6.76
N ALA A 37 -8.57 5.24 6.70
CA ALA A 37 -7.93 4.87 5.45
C ALA A 37 -8.53 3.61 4.82
N GLU A 38 -8.90 2.62 5.64
CA GLU A 38 -9.60 1.40 5.22
C GLU A 38 -11.03 1.72 4.73
N SER A 39 -11.76 2.62 5.38
CA SER A 39 -13.11 3.01 4.96
C SER A 39 -13.14 3.92 3.73
N GLY A 40 -12.03 4.60 3.42
CA GLY A 40 -11.95 5.56 2.32
C GLY A 40 -12.50 6.95 2.67
N ASP A 41 -12.74 7.23 3.96
CA ASP A 41 -13.19 8.54 4.42
C ASP A 41 -12.04 9.55 4.38
N ASN A 42 -11.80 10.12 3.20
CA ASN A 42 -10.73 11.08 2.97
C ASN A 42 -10.90 12.36 3.81
N ALA A 43 -12.14 12.77 4.10
CA ALA A 43 -12.38 13.93 4.95
C ALA A 43 -11.87 13.68 6.37
N LEU A 44 -12.18 12.51 6.94
CA LEU A 44 -11.67 12.10 8.24
C LEU A 44 -10.14 11.90 8.22
N VAL A 45 -9.59 11.31 7.16
CA VAL A 45 -8.13 11.16 6.99
C VAL A 45 -7.44 12.53 7.02
N ARG A 46 -7.94 13.53 6.29
CA ARG A 46 -7.40 14.90 6.31
C ARG A 46 -7.49 15.54 7.68
N SER A 47 -8.63 15.38 8.36
CA SER A 47 -8.82 15.91 9.72
C SER A 47 -7.79 15.31 10.68
N LEU A 48 -7.66 13.99 10.70
CA LEU A 48 -6.71 13.29 11.57
C LEU A 48 -5.25 13.67 11.28
N LEU A 49 -4.87 13.80 10.00
CA LEU A 49 -3.52 14.24 9.62
C LEU A 49 -3.26 15.70 10.04
N SER A 50 -4.27 16.57 9.96
CA SER A 50 -4.15 17.96 10.45
C SER A 50 -3.96 18.04 11.96
N GLU A 51 -4.50 17.05 12.69
CA GLU A 51 -4.30 16.85 14.13
C GLU A 51 -3.03 16.04 14.46
N ARG A 52 -2.08 15.95 13.51
CA ARG A 52 -0.78 15.29 13.64
C ARG A 52 -0.84 13.78 13.91
N ALA A 53 -1.90 13.11 13.46
CA ALA A 53 -1.91 11.64 13.46
C ALA A 53 -0.68 11.09 12.71
N ASN A 54 -0.09 10.04 13.25
CA ASN A 54 1.07 9.39 12.66
C ASN A 54 0.66 8.66 11.37
N VAL A 55 0.97 9.27 10.22
CA VAL A 55 0.70 8.72 8.88
C VAL A 55 1.31 7.32 8.65
N ASN A 56 2.37 7.00 9.39
CA ASN A 56 3.12 5.75 9.29
C ASN A 56 2.84 4.78 10.46
N ALA A 57 1.78 5.03 11.25
CA ALA A 57 1.33 4.07 12.24
C ALA A 57 1.01 2.72 11.58
N VAL A 58 1.25 1.62 12.29
CA VAL A 58 0.92 0.28 11.81
C VAL A 58 0.11 -0.50 12.83
N ASP A 59 -0.77 -1.39 12.39
CA ASP A 59 -1.52 -2.30 13.26
C ASP A 59 -0.68 -3.50 13.75
N HIS A 60 -1.26 -4.45 14.49
CA HIS A 60 -0.51 -5.62 14.99
C HIS A 60 0.04 -6.52 13.88
N CYS A 61 -0.51 -6.43 12.66
CA CYS A 61 -0.03 -7.15 11.49
C CYS A 61 0.95 -6.31 10.66
N ALA A 62 1.41 -5.18 11.18
CA ALA A 62 2.23 -4.18 10.50
C ALA A 62 1.57 -3.51 9.27
N TRP A 63 0.24 -3.50 9.20
CA TRP A 63 -0.46 -2.79 8.11
C TRP A 63 -0.53 -1.29 8.39
N SER A 64 -0.06 -0.49 7.42
CA SER A 64 -0.16 0.97 7.46
C SER A 64 -1.49 1.49 6.90
N PRO A 65 -1.86 2.77 7.17
CA PRO A 65 -2.98 3.42 6.50
C PRO A 65 -2.89 3.34 4.98
N LEU A 66 -1.69 3.54 4.41
CA LEU A 66 -1.45 3.47 2.97
C LEU A 66 -1.76 2.09 2.41
N MET A 67 -1.35 1.03 3.11
CA MET A 67 -1.65 -0.36 2.69
C MET A 67 -3.15 -0.67 2.76
N LYS A 68 -3.86 -0.19 3.78
CA LYS A 68 -5.33 -0.38 3.88
C LYS A 68 -6.07 0.37 2.78
N ALA A 69 -5.70 1.61 2.50
CA ALA A 69 -6.28 2.38 1.40
C ALA A 69 -5.97 1.74 0.04
N ALA A 70 -4.75 1.22 -0.13
CA ALA A 70 -4.33 0.51 -1.33
C ALA A 70 -5.06 -0.82 -1.54
N LEU A 71 -5.35 -1.56 -0.46
CA LEU A 71 -6.17 -2.79 -0.50
C LEU A 71 -7.57 -2.52 -1.04
N GLN A 72 -8.16 -1.41 -0.65
CA GLN A 72 -9.55 -1.05 -0.99
C GLN A 72 -9.65 -0.21 -2.27
N GLY A 73 -8.54 0.25 -2.84
CA GLY A 73 -8.53 1.04 -4.07
C GLY A 73 -8.91 2.51 -3.88
N HIS A 74 -8.81 3.05 -2.66
CA HIS A 74 -9.24 4.41 -2.33
C HIS A 74 -8.23 5.46 -2.83
N VAL A 75 -8.30 5.79 -4.12
CA VAL A 75 -7.34 6.67 -4.83
C VAL A 75 -7.11 8.00 -4.11
N ASP A 76 -8.17 8.72 -3.72
CA ASP A 76 -8.03 10.04 -3.10
C ASP A 76 -7.42 9.98 -1.69
N THR A 77 -7.70 8.88 -0.97
CA THR A 77 -7.11 8.61 0.33
C THR A 77 -5.63 8.26 0.19
N VAL A 78 -5.26 7.41 -0.75
CA VAL A 78 -3.86 7.10 -1.09
C VAL A 78 -3.09 8.37 -1.42
N ARG A 79 -3.63 9.20 -2.33
CA ARG A 79 -3.03 10.49 -2.71
C ARG A 79 -2.80 11.39 -1.50
N THR A 80 -3.78 11.47 -0.61
CA THR A 80 -3.70 12.31 0.59
C THR A 80 -2.64 11.80 1.56
N LEU A 81 -2.59 10.48 1.81
CA LEU A 81 -1.59 9.86 2.68
C LEU A 81 -0.17 10.07 2.13
N LEU A 82 0.05 9.86 0.82
CA LEU A 82 1.34 10.09 0.17
C LEU A 82 1.77 11.56 0.26
N ALA A 83 0.85 12.50 0.04
CA ALA A 83 1.13 13.94 0.20
C ALA A 83 1.51 14.34 1.63
N HIS A 84 1.15 13.54 2.64
CA HIS A 84 1.53 13.74 4.05
C HIS A 84 2.72 12.87 4.49
N GLY A 85 3.47 12.28 3.55
CA GLY A 85 4.70 11.55 3.85
C GLY A 85 4.48 10.11 4.31
N ALA A 86 3.40 9.45 3.87
CA ALA A 86 3.27 8.01 4.02
C ALA A 86 4.45 7.27 3.36
N SER A 87 5.06 6.35 4.10
CA SER A 87 6.14 5.49 3.63
C SER A 87 5.59 4.46 2.65
N VAL A 88 5.99 4.60 1.38
CA VAL A 88 5.61 3.72 0.27
C VAL A 88 6.15 2.30 0.44
N GLU A 89 7.33 2.18 1.07
CA GLU A 89 8.06 0.92 1.24
C GLU A 89 7.79 0.22 2.58
N THR A 90 6.81 0.70 3.35
CA THR A 90 6.35 -0.05 4.53
C THR A 90 5.81 -1.41 4.09
N ARG A 91 6.17 -2.44 4.85
CA ARG A 91 5.76 -3.81 4.62
C ARG A 91 5.02 -4.37 5.82
N ASP A 92 4.01 -5.19 5.57
CA ASP A 92 3.35 -5.95 6.64
C ASP A 92 4.23 -7.12 7.14
N ASN A 93 3.73 -7.87 8.12
CA ASN A 93 4.45 -9.02 8.69
C ASN A 93 4.74 -10.14 7.67
N ALA A 94 4.00 -10.19 6.55
CA ALA A 94 4.24 -11.12 5.45
C ALA A 94 5.17 -10.54 4.37
N GLY A 95 5.57 -9.27 4.51
CA GLY A 95 6.48 -8.59 3.60
C GLY A 95 5.80 -7.94 2.39
N TYR A 96 4.46 -7.85 2.36
CA TYR A 96 3.75 -7.18 1.28
C TYR A 96 3.87 -5.67 1.40
N SER A 97 4.18 -4.99 0.29
CA SER A 97 4.12 -3.53 0.19
C SER A 97 2.75 -3.06 -0.27
N ALA A 98 2.48 -1.75 -0.17
CA ALA A 98 1.26 -1.16 -0.73
C ALA A 98 1.10 -1.44 -2.24
N LEU A 99 2.21 -1.46 -2.99
CA LEU A 99 2.20 -1.75 -4.43
C LEU A 99 1.75 -3.19 -4.71
N MET A 100 2.29 -4.18 -3.98
CA MET A 100 1.88 -5.58 -4.12
C MET A 100 0.41 -5.77 -3.79
N VAL A 101 -0.06 -5.12 -2.72
CA VAL A 101 -1.46 -5.15 -2.29
C VAL A 101 -2.38 -4.54 -3.35
N ALA A 102 -2.06 -3.35 -3.88
CA ALA A 102 -2.86 -2.72 -4.93
C ALA A 102 -2.88 -3.55 -6.22
N ALA A 103 -1.71 -4.06 -6.63
CA ALA A 103 -1.57 -4.85 -7.83
C ALA A 103 -2.33 -6.18 -7.74
N GLY A 104 -2.22 -6.87 -6.60
CA GLY A 104 -2.97 -8.09 -6.31
C GLY A 104 -4.48 -7.88 -6.15
N ASN A 105 -4.97 -6.64 -6.11
CA ASN A 105 -6.42 -6.34 -6.08
C ASN A 105 -6.91 -5.58 -7.31
N GLY A 106 -6.06 -5.35 -8.31
CA GLY A 106 -6.48 -4.78 -9.60
C GLY A 106 -6.63 -3.26 -9.62
N HIS A 107 -6.13 -2.55 -8.60
CA HIS A 107 -6.33 -1.11 -8.43
C HIS A 107 -5.32 -0.29 -9.24
N ALA A 108 -5.48 -0.24 -10.57
CA ALA A 108 -4.54 0.39 -11.50
C ALA A 108 -4.22 1.86 -11.16
N ALA A 109 -5.22 2.67 -10.81
CA ALA A 109 -5.00 4.07 -10.43
C ALA A 109 -4.18 4.23 -9.14
N VAL A 110 -4.30 3.30 -8.19
CA VAL A 110 -3.48 3.28 -6.97
C VAL A 110 -2.05 2.83 -7.31
N VAL A 111 -1.89 1.86 -8.21
CA VAL A 111 -0.58 1.41 -8.70
C VAL A 111 0.18 2.58 -9.33
N ASP A 112 -0.47 3.37 -10.19
CA ASP A 112 0.13 4.56 -10.81
C ASP A 112 0.62 5.55 -9.74
N LEU A 113 -0.21 5.87 -8.74
CA LEU A 113 0.17 6.78 -7.65
C LEU A 113 1.37 6.28 -6.83
N LEU A 114 1.42 4.98 -6.53
CA LEU A 114 2.50 4.40 -5.76
C LEU A 114 3.83 4.42 -6.54
N ILE A 115 3.78 4.12 -7.85
CA ILE A 115 4.95 4.20 -8.74
C ILE A 115 5.45 5.64 -8.86
N GLU A 116 4.55 6.61 -9.04
CA GLU A 116 4.89 8.04 -9.08
C GLU A 116 5.60 8.52 -7.81
N HIS A 117 5.32 7.89 -6.67
CA HIS A 117 5.95 8.18 -5.38
C HIS A 117 7.13 7.27 -5.05
N GLY A 118 7.70 6.58 -6.05
CA GLY A 118 8.95 5.84 -5.93
C GLY A 118 8.82 4.43 -5.35
N ALA A 119 7.67 3.78 -5.48
CA ALA A 119 7.53 2.38 -5.11
C ALA A 119 8.53 1.50 -5.90
N LEU A 120 9.16 0.57 -5.19
CA LEU A 120 10.08 -0.40 -5.79
C LEU A 120 9.29 -1.45 -6.59
N VAL A 121 9.21 -1.25 -7.91
CA VAL A 121 8.38 -2.06 -8.84
C VAL A 121 8.71 -3.56 -8.78
N ASP A 122 10.00 -3.90 -8.72
CA ASP A 122 10.49 -5.29 -8.67
C ASP A 122 10.76 -5.81 -7.26
N ALA A 123 10.32 -5.09 -6.22
CA ALA A 123 10.37 -5.64 -4.87
C ALA A 123 9.57 -6.95 -4.80
N SER A 124 10.08 -7.90 -4.04
CA SER A 124 9.47 -9.21 -3.82
C SER A 124 9.21 -9.46 -2.34
N GLU A 125 8.11 -10.13 -2.01
CA GLU A 125 7.86 -10.55 -0.63
C GLU A 125 8.80 -11.72 -0.23
N PRO A 126 9.17 -11.85 1.06
CA PRO A 126 10.22 -12.75 1.52
C PRO A 126 9.78 -14.20 1.75
N ILE A 127 8.50 -14.56 1.56
CA ILE A 127 7.97 -15.92 1.76
C ILE A 127 8.17 -16.73 0.47
N ASN A 128 7.54 -16.31 -0.64
CA ASN A 128 7.63 -16.99 -1.94
C ASN A 128 8.56 -16.28 -2.91
N GLY A 129 8.95 -15.02 -2.66
CA GLY A 129 9.71 -14.23 -3.62
C GLY A 129 8.82 -13.60 -4.71
N GLN A 130 7.52 -13.42 -4.46
CA GLN A 130 6.60 -12.89 -5.47
C GLN A 130 6.65 -11.35 -5.57
N THR A 131 6.64 -10.82 -6.79
CA THR A 131 6.55 -9.38 -7.11
C THR A 131 5.11 -8.96 -7.39
N ALA A 132 4.86 -7.64 -7.39
CA ALA A 132 3.55 -7.09 -7.77
C ALA A 132 3.07 -7.56 -9.16
N LEU A 133 4.00 -7.71 -10.11
CA LEU A 133 3.70 -8.18 -11.47
C LEU A 133 3.17 -9.62 -11.47
N GLN A 134 3.77 -10.52 -10.69
CA GLN A 134 3.32 -11.91 -10.59
C GLN A 134 1.93 -12.02 -9.95
N TRP A 135 1.64 -11.22 -8.91
CA TRP A 135 0.31 -11.15 -8.30
C TRP A 135 -0.76 -10.65 -9.29
N ALA A 136 -0.47 -9.59 -10.04
CA ALA A 136 -1.38 -9.05 -11.05
C ALA A 136 -1.60 -10.03 -12.20
N ALA A 137 -0.54 -10.71 -12.65
CA ALA A 137 -0.60 -11.69 -13.73
C ALA A 137 -1.41 -12.93 -13.34
N GLN A 138 -1.21 -13.48 -12.14
CA GLN A 138 -2.00 -14.59 -11.61
C GLN A 138 -3.50 -14.26 -11.60
N ARG A 139 -3.86 -13.02 -11.29
CA ARG A 139 -5.26 -12.59 -11.20
C ARG A 139 -5.85 -12.05 -12.50
N GLY A 140 -5.06 -11.99 -13.58
CA GLY A 140 -5.51 -11.52 -14.88
C GLY A 140 -5.76 -10.01 -14.95
N PHE A 141 -5.17 -9.21 -14.07
CA PHE A 141 -5.34 -7.75 -14.08
C PHE A 141 -4.46 -7.10 -15.15
N THR A 142 -4.89 -7.24 -16.41
CA THR A 142 -4.15 -6.80 -17.61
C THR A 142 -3.76 -5.32 -17.57
N GLU A 143 -4.65 -4.45 -17.06
CA GLU A 143 -4.35 -3.03 -16.93
C GLU A 143 -3.21 -2.76 -15.93
N VAL A 144 -3.25 -3.41 -14.75
CA VAL A 144 -2.18 -3.32 -13.76
C VAL A 144 -0.87 -3.88 -14.31
N VAL A 145 -0.91 -5.02 -15.01
CA VAL A 145 0.27 -5.60 -15.66
C VAL A 145 0.87 -4.60 -16.66
N ALA A 146 0.04 -3.96 -17.49
CA ALA A 146 0.52 -2.95 -18.43
C ALA A 146 1.20 -1.76 -17.72
N ARG A 147 0.65 -1.27 -16.60
CA ARG A 147 1.26 -0.18 -15.81
C ARG A 147 2.59 -0.58 -15.19
N LEU A 148 2.66 -1.76 -14.56
CA LEU A 148 3.90 -2.27 -13.96
C LEU A 148 5.01 -2.45 -15.01
N LEU A 149 4.68 -3.01 -16.18
CA LEU A 149 5.64 -3.17 -17.27
C LEU A 149 6.08 -1.81 -17.85
N ALA A 150 5.17 -0.85 -17.98
CA ALA A 150 5.51 0.50 -18.41
C ALA A 150 6.42 1.23 -17.40
N ALA A 151 6.31 0.88 -16.11
CA ALA A 151 7.19 1.35 -15.04
C ALA A 151 8.51 0.58 -14.92
N GLY A 152 8.78 -0.36 -15.84
CA GLY A 152 10.04 -1.10 -15.88
C GLY A 152 10.08 -2.38 -15.06
N ALA A 153 8.93 -2.95 -14.67
CA ALA A 153 8.89 -4.28 -14.07
C ALA A 153 9.53 -5.32 -15.00
N ASP A 154 10.43 -6.14 -14.49
CA ASP A 154 11.08 -7.20 -15.27
C ASP A 154 10.17 -8.44 -15.36
N PRO A 155 9.62 -8.77 -16.55
CA PRO A 155 8.73 -9.92 -16.74
C PRO A 155 9.46 -11.26 -16.61
N SER A 156 10.80 -11.29 -16.59
CA SER A 156 11.61 -12.50 -16.48
C SER A 156 11.92 -12.89 -15.03
N ARG A 157 11.64 -12.01 -14.05
CA ARG A 157 11.89 -12.32 -12.64
C ARG A 157 11.08 -13.52 -12.19
N THR A 158 11.77 -14.45 -11.54
CA THR A 158 11.18 -15.66 -10.98
C THR A 158 11.05 -15.58 -9.47
N ASP A 159 9.99 -16.18 -8.95
CA ASP A 159 9.82 -16.46 -7.52
C ASP A 159 10.81 -17.57 -7.06
N ARG A 160 10.71 -17.99 -5.79
CA ARG A 160 11.52 -19.09 -5.22
C ARG A 160 11.20 -20.47 -5.80
N HIS A 161 10.08 -20.60 -6.53
CA HIS A 161 9.68 -21.81 -7.22
C HIS A 161 10.11 -21.80 -8.70
N GLY A 162 10.83 -20.76 -9.15
CA GLY A 162 11.25 -20.62 -10.54
C GLY A 162 10.12 -20.18 -11.49
N ARG A 163 9.02 -19.64 -10.96
CA ARG A 163 7.87 -19.18 -11.76
C ARG A 163 7.97 -17.69 -12.02
N ASP A 164 7.84 -17.29 -13.29
CA ASP A 164 7.72 -15.90 -13.70
C ASP A 164 6.24 -15.48 -13.82
N ALA A 165 6.00 -14.21 -14.17
CA ALA A 165 4.64 -13.68 -14.31
C ALA A 165 3.82 -14.41 -15.39
N ALA A 166 4.46 -14.84 -16.49
CA ALA A 166 3.78 -15.56 -17.57
C ALA A 166 3.32 -16.95 -17.12
N GLN A 167 4.14 -17.66 -16.32
CA GLN A 167 3.76 -18.96 -15.77
C GLN A 167 2.58 -18.83 -14.78
N TYR A 168 2.59 -17.81 -13.92
CA TYR A 168 1.45 -17.52 -13.03
C TYR A 168 0.16 -17.21 -13.79
N ALA A 169 0.23 -16.40 -14.86
CA ALA A 169 -0.91 -16.13 -15.73
C ALA A 169 -1.43 -17.42 -16.37
N ARG A 170 -0.54 -18.28 -16.88
CA ARG A 170 -0.89 -19.56 -17.52
C ARG A 170 -1.55 -20.53 -16.54
N ASP A 171 -0.97 -20.72 -15.36
CA ASP A 171 -1.49 -21.62 -14.32
C ASP A 171 -2.90 -21.18 -13.84
N ALA A 172 -3.17 -19.88 -13.89
CA ALA A 172 -4.48 -19.30 -13.55
C ALA A 172 -5.47 -19.23 -14.73
N GLY A 173 -5.10 -19.75 -15.91
CA GLY A 173 -5.96 -19.76 -17.11
C GLY A 173 -5.98 -18.45 -17.91
N GLN A 174 -5.12 -17.49 -17.60
CA GLN A 174 -5.00 -16.20 -18.28
C GLN A 174 -4.11 -16.33 -19.55
N MET A 175 -4.52 -17.17 -20.49
CA MET A 175 -3.68 -17.60 -21.63
C MET A 175 -3.18 -16.45 -22.49
N GLN A 176 -4.06 -15.51 -22.87
CA GLN A 176 -3.67 -14.36 -23.68
C GLN A 176 -2.61 -13.50 -22.98
N LEU A 177 -2.80 -13.25 -21.68
CA LEU A 177 -1.85 -12.47 -20.88
C LEU A 177 -0.50 -13.20 -20.74
N ALA A 178 -0.53 -14.52 -20.58
CA ALA A 178 0.70 -15.32 -20.52
C ALA A 178 1.50 -15.23 -21.82
N ASP A 179 0.83 -15.30 -22.96
CA ASP A 179 1.46 -15.19 -24.28
C ASP A 179 2.02 -13.78 -24.52
N ASP A 180 1.27 -12.74 -24.14
CA ASP A 180 1.72 -11.34 -24.23
C ASP A 180 2.96 -11.08 -23.36
N LEU A 181 2.98 -11.61 -22.13
CA LEU A 181 4.14 -11.50 -21.22
C LEU A 181 5.36 -12.25 -21.78
N GLN A 182 5.14 -13.42 -22.36
CA GLN A 182 6.21 -14.23 -22.94
C GLN A 182 6.83 -13.56 -24.18
N ALA A 183 6.01 -12.94 -25.03
CA ALA A 183 6.48 -12.16 -26.18
C ALA A 183 7.33 -10.97 -25.74
N ARG A 184 6.90 -10.24 -24.70
CA ARG A 184 7.68 -9.10 -24.13
C ARG A 184 9.02 -9.54 -23.56
N ARG A 185 9.07 -10.70 -22.89
CA ARG A 185 10.32 -11.26 -22.35
C ARG A 185 11.34 -11.54 -23.47
N GLN A 186 10.90 -12.10 -24.59
CA GLN A 186 11.77 -12.40 -25.74
C GLN A 186 12.30 -11.12 -26.41
N ALA A 187 11.50 -10.06 -26.45
CA ALA A 187 11.91 -8.77 -27.00
C ALA A 187 13.02 -8.08 -26.19
N LEU A 188 13.21 -8.42 -24.90
CA LEU A 188 14.30 -7.89 -24.08
C LEU A 188 15.64 -8.63 -24.27
N THR A 189 15.62 -9.81 -24.89
CA THR A 189 16.80 -10.66 -25.11
C THR A 189 17.47 -10.48 -26.47
N HIS A 190 16.92 -9.61 -27.33
CA HIS A 190 17.42 -9.28 -28.67
C HIS A 190 17.77 -7.79 -28.77
#